data_AF-A0A2Y9JTB1-F1
#
_entry.id   AF-A0A2Y9JTB1-F1
#
_cell.length_a   1.000
_cell.length_b   1.000
_cell.length_c   1.000
_cell.angle_alpha   90.00
_cell.angle_beta   90.00
_cell.angle_gamma   90.00
#
_symmetry.space_group_name_H-M   'P 1'
#
loop_
_entity.id
_entity.type
_entity.pdbx_description
1 polymer ?
#
loop_
_entity_poly.entity_id
_entity_poly.type
_entity_poly.pdbx_seq_one_letter_code
_entity_poly.pdbx_strand_id
1 'polypeptide(L)'
;MTWWARSALSALRAWGPAGWRSFYTEVRDILGEGHQGPSPGRTDMVATSLWGVRMAPGALGLAVLNPGIAGGRRPISFSAGASSVFGRGGSSRKEKLFLQDIAELIQARACQRVVVMVGAGISTPSGIPDFRSPRSGLYSNLQQYDLPYPEAIFELAFFSHNPKPFFTLAKELYLRNYRPNIIHYFLRLLHDKGLLLRLYTQNIDGLERVSGIPASRLVEAHGSFASATCTVCRRPSPGKDIWADVSMDRIPRCPVCTGIVKPDIVFFGEALPQRFLLHVVDFPMADLLLILGTSLEVEPFASLSEAVRSSVPRLLINRDLVGPFAWRPRGTDVVQLGDVVQGVERLVELLGWTEELQELVQRETDKLHGLDR
;
A
#
# COMPACT_ATOMS: atom_id res chain seq x y z
N MET A 1 -21.48 1.65 5.79
CA MET A 1 -20.94 0.41 6.40
C MET A 1 -21.08 -0.74 5.42
N THR A 2 -20.47 -0.57 4.26
CA THR A 2 -21.07 -1.00 2.99
C THR A 2 -19.95 -1.56 2.11
N TRP A 3 -20.22 -2.71 1.47
CA TRP A 3 -19.35 -3.40 0.50
C TRP A 3 -18.05 -4.05 1.03
N TRP A 4 -17.19 -3.32 1.75
CA TRP A 4 -15.85 -3.76 2.19
C TRP A 4 -15.81 -5.07 3.00
N ALA A 5 -16.76 -5.25 3.92
CA ALA A 5 -16.83 -6.48 4.73
C ALA A 5 -17.17 -7.72 3.90
N ARG A 6 -17.91 -7.58 2.78
CA ARG A 6 -18.28 -8.71 1.92
C ARG A 6 -17.11 -9.19 1.08
N SER A 7 -16.24 -8.29 0.61
CA SER A 7 -15.04 -8.64 -0.17
C SER A 7 -13.95 -9.29 0.70
N ALA A 8 -13.78 -8.82 1.95
CA ALA A 8 -12.92 -9.49 2.92
C ALA A 8 -13.45 -10.89 3.26
N LEU A 9 -14.76 -11.03 3.52
CA LEU A 9 -15.38 -12.33 3.83
C LEU A 9 -15.36 -13.34 2.66
N SER A 10 -15.40 -12.89 1.40
CA SER A 10 -15.27 -13.78 0.24
C SER A 10 -13.81 -14.22 0.03
N ALA A 11 -12.85 -13.31 0.21
CA ALA A 11 -11.42 -13.62 0.13
C ALA A 11 -10.97 -14.59 1.24
N LEU A 12 -11.49 -14.44 2.46
CA LEU A 12 -11.18 -15.32 3.61
C LEU A 12 -11.76 -16.74 3.43
N ARG A 13 -12.86 -16.90 2.69
CA ARG A 13 -13.46 -18.22 2.41
C ARG A 13 -12.69 -19.05 1.37
N ALA A 14 -11.84 -18.42 0.56
CA ALA A 14 -11.09 -19.09 -0.51
C ALA A 14 -9.80 -19.78 -0.02
N TRP A 15 -9.48 -19.71 1.27
CA TRP A 15 -8.18 -20.13 1.81
C TRP A 15 -8.21 -21.49 2.50
N GLY A 16 -7.29 -22.36 2.09
CA GLY A 16 -6.94 -23.57 2.82
C GLY A 16 -6.07 -23.30 4.06
N PRO A 17 -5.82 -24.32 4.91
CA PRO A 17 -5.13 -24.17 6.20
C PRO A 17 -3.70 -23.60 6.17
N ALA A 18 -3.03 -23.65 5.02
CA ALA A 18 -1.67 -23.10 4.84
C ALA A 18 -1.69 -21.58 4.64
N GLY A 19 -2.68 -21.06 3.89
CA GLY A 19 -2.84 -19.62 3.68
C GLY A 19 -3.14 -18.89 4.99
N TRP A 20 -4.02 -19.48 5.81
CA TRP A 20 -4.35 -18.94 7.13
C TRP A 20 -3.15 -18.87 8.07
N ARG A 21 -2.28 -19.89 8.06
CA ARG A 21 -1.07 -19.91 8.88
C ARG A 21 -0.05 -18.85 8.45
N SER A 22 0.18 -18.68 7.15
CA SER A 22 1.11 -17.66 6.64
C SER A 22 0.66 -16.24 7.01
N PHE A 23 -0.62 -15.93 6.83
CA PHE A 23 -1.17 -14.63 7.19
C PHE A 23 -1.13 -14.40 8.71
N TYR A 24 -1.42 -15.43 9.50
CA TYR A 24 -1.37 -15.31 10.95
C TYR A 24 0.05 -15.03 11.47
N THR A 25 1.07 -15.73 10.96
CA THR A 25 2.48 -15.48 11.33
C THR A 25 2.87 -14.05 11.01
N GLU A 26 2.53 -13.56 9.81
CA GLU A 26 2.90 -12.22 9.39
C GLU A 26 2.13 -11.12 10.12
N VAL A 27 0.87 -11.36 10.47
CA VAL A 27 0.10 -10.47 11.35
C VAL A 27 0.66 -10.47 12.78
N ARG A 28 1.09 -11.63 13.29
CA ARG A 28 1.69 -11.74 14.62
C ARG A 28 3.00 -10.96 14.73
N ASP A 29 3.83 -10.97 13.68
CA ASP A 29 5.07 -10.19 13.63
C ASP A 29 4.79 -8.66 13.62
N ILE A 30 3.62 -8.22 13.12
CA ILE A 30 3.17 -6.83 13.21
C ILE A 30 2.68 -6.47 14.63
N LEU A 31 2.02 -7.41 15.31
CA LEU A 31 1.36 -7.17 16.60
C LEU A 31 2.26 -7.41 17.83
N GLY A 32 3.44 -8.02 17.65
CA GLY A 32 4.38 -8.34 18.73
C GLY A 32 3.99 -9.60 19.53
N GLU A 33 4.96 -10.26 20.16
CA GLU A 33 4.76 -11.50 20.92
C GLU A 33 3.98 -11.23 22.24
N GLY A 34 2.65 -11.19 22.15
CA GLY A 34 1.76 -11.07 23.32
C GLY A 34 0.35 -11.63 23.14
N HIS A 35 0.05 -12.22 21.97
CA HIS A 35 -1.25 -12.82 21.69
C HIS A 35 -1.12 -14.32 21.42
N GLN A 36 -1.47 -15.13 22.41
CA GLN A 36 -1.74 -16.54 22.21
C GLN A 36 -3.06 -16.67 21.45
N GLY A 37 -3.00 -17.21 20.23
CA GLY A 37 -4.18 -17.52 19.44
C GLY A 37 -5.03 -18.62 20.08
N PRO A 38 -6.35 -18.68 19.80
CA PRO A 38 -7.19 -19.73 20.34
C PRO A 38 -6.80 -21.08 19.74
N SER A 39 -6.64 -22.09 20.59
CA SER A 39 -6.48 -23.48 20.14
C SER A 39 -7.76 -23.98 19.44
N PRO A 40 -7.65 -24.82 18.41
CA PRO A 40 -8.82 -25.28 17.67
C PRO A 40 -9.59 -26.28 18.54
N GLY A 41 -10.82 -25.92 18.96
CA GLY A 41 -11.75 -26.88 19.58
C GLY A 41 -12.50 -26.45 20.85
N ARG A 42 -12.49 -25.18 21.28
CA ARG A 42 -13.41 -24.71 22.33
C ARG A 42 -14.22 -23.51 21.88
N THR A 43 -15.51 -23.73 21.66
CA THR A 43 -16.53 -22.68 21.61
C THR A 43 -16.86 -22.25 23.03
N ASP A 44 -16.26 -21.17 23.53
CA ASP A 44 -16.77 -20.49 24.72
C ASP A 44 -16.57 -18.96 24.64
N MET A 45 -17.73 -18.28 24.61
CA MET A 45 -18.08 -16.93 25.05
C MET A 45 -16.96 -15.91 25.39
N VAL A 46 -16.12 -15.54 24.42
CA VAL A 46 -15.47 -14.20 24.40
C VAL A 46 -15.59 -13.57 23.00
N ALA A 47 -16.81 -13.52 22.47
CA ALA A 47 -17.11 -12.94 21.15
C ALA A 47 -18.31 -11.98 21.17
N THR A 48 -18.58 -11.34 22.31
CA THR A 48 -19.81 -10.54 22.49
C THR A 48 -19.58 -9.05 22.83
N SER A 49 -18.40 -8.48 22.57
CA SER A 49 -18.18 -7.03 22.75
C SER A 49 -17.83 -6.24 21.49
N LEU A 50 -17.93 -6.84 20.29
CA LEU A 50 -17.63 -6.15 19.02
C LEU A 50 -18.80 -6.04 18.03
N TRP A 51 -20.03 -6.40 18.43
CA TRP A 51 -21.19 -6.40 17.55
C TRP A 51 -22.42 -5.77 18.20
N GLY A 52 -22.47 -4.44 18.23
CA GLY A 52 -23.62 -3.66 18.65
C GLY A 52 -24.49 -3.24 17.47
N VAL A 53 -25.33 -4.15 16.96
CA VAL A 53 -26.57 -3.80 16.22
C VAL A 53 -27.64 -4.81 16.61
N ARG A 54 -28.52 -4.45 17.54
CA ARG A 54 -29.80 -5.16 17.73
C ARG A 54 -30.78 -4.65 16.67
N MET A 55 -31.26 -5.56 15.83
CA MET A 55 -32.45 -5.36 15.01
C MET A 55 -33.68 -5.24 15.93
N ALA A 56 -34.47 -4.19 15.76
CA ALA A 56 -35.80 -4.07 16.35
C ALA A 56 -36.85 -4.45 15.31
N PRO A 57 -37.88 -5.25 15.64
CA PRO A 57 -39.13 -5.28 14.91
C PRO A 57 -40.23 -4.54 15.66
N GLY A 58 -41.02 -3.76 14.91
CA GLY A 58 -42.48 -3.65 15.02
C GLY A 58 -43.10 -3.16 16.33
N ALA A 59 -43.71 -1.98 16.27
CA ALA A 59 -44.58 -1.41 17.30
C ALA A 59 -45.82 -2.27 17.60
N LEU A 60 -46.22 -2.33 18.88
CA LEU A 60 -47.61 -2.30 19.36
C LEU A 60 -47.64 -2.32 20.90
N GLY A 61 -48.42 -1.41 21.50
CA GLY A 61 -49.16 -1.68 22.74
C GLY A 61 -48.61 -1.19 24.08
N LEU A 62 -49.12 -0.04 24.51
CA LEU A 62 -49.77 0.22 25.82
C LEU A 62 -48.98 0.15 27.15
N ALA A 63 -49.03 1.31 27.82
CA ALA A 63 -49.43 1.51 29.22
C ALA A 63 -48.40 1.46 30.37
N VAL A 64 -48.16 2.68 30.90
CA VAL A 64 -48.20 3.13 32.32
C VAL A 64 -47.53 2.27 33.41
N LEU A 65 -46.53 2.84 34.10
CA LEU A 65 -46.53 3.19 35.54
C LEU A 65 -45.09 3.44 36.07
N ASN A 66 -44.87 4.66 36.56
CA ASN A 66 -43.92 5.00 37.64
C ASN A 66 -44.59 4.63 39.00
N PRO A 67 -43.97 4.63 40.21
CA PRO A 67 -42.72 5.32 40.62
C PRO A 67 -41.83 4.61 41.71
N GLY A 68 -40.67 5.25 42.02
CA GLY A 68 -40.07 5.34 43.38
C GLY A 68 -39.04 4.25 43.80
N ILE A 69 -38.06 4.42 44.70
CA ILE A 69 -37.60 5.48 45.63
C ILE A 69 -36.16 5.12 46.11
N ALA A 70 -35.32 6.15 46.30
CA ALA A 70 -34.23 6.44 47.28
C ALA A 70 -33.03 5.51 47.65
N GLY A 71 -31.89 6.21 47.83
CA GLY A 71 -30.81 5.94 48.79
C GLY A 71 -29.41 5.88 48.14
N GLY A 72 -28.44 6.78 48.30
CA GLY A 72 -28.14 7.74 49.35
C GLY A 72 -26.91 7.28 50.16
N ARG A 73 -25.69 7.72 49.78
CA ARG A 73 -24.52 8.03 50.66
C ARG A 73 -23.25 8.36 49.84
N ARG A 74 -22.76 9.59 50.02
CA ARG A 74 -21.35 10.08 49.96
C ARG A 74 -21.00 10.52 51.40
N PRO A 75 -19.74 10.79 51.82
CA PRO A 75 -18.58 11.28 51.06
C PRO A 75 -17.26 10.54 51.40
N ILE A 76 -16.10 10.86 50.80
CA ILE A 76 -15.10 11.84 51.29
C ILE A 76 -14.23 12.31 50.11
N SER A 77 -13.90 13.59 50.16
CA SER A 77 -13.12 14.40 49.23
C SER A 77 -11.60 14.22 49.41
N PHE A 78 -10.83 14.25 48.32
CA PHE A 78 -9.55 14.93 48.28
C PHE A 78 -9.47 15.74 46.98
N SER A 79 -9.33 17.06 47.16
CA SER A 79 -9.18 18.08 46.13
C SER A 79 -7.70 18.30 45.82
N ALA A 80 -7.34 18.37 44.53
CA ALA A 80 -6.18 19.14 44.06
C ALA A 80 -6.37 19.59 42.60
N GLY A 81 -6.71 20.87 42.44
CA GLY A 81 -6.23 21.76 41.36
C GLY A 81 -6.56 21.43 39.91
N ALA A 82 -7.81 21.65 39.48
CA ALA A 82 -8.12 21.92 38.09
C ALA A 82 -8.10 23.44 37.85
N SER A 83 -7.08 23.94 37.15
CA SER A 83 -7.14 25.27 36.54
C SER A 83 -8.00 25.19 35.29
N SER A 84 -9.30 25.43 35.45
CA SER A 84 -10.23 25.65 34.34
C SER A 84 -9.99 27.06 33.76
N VAL A 85 -9.36 27.14 32.59
CA VAL A 85 -9.48 28.34 31.74
C VAL A 85 -10.70 28.14 30.84
N PHE A 86 -11.77 28.85 31.17
CA PHE A 86 -12.87 29.09 30.24
C PHE A 86 -12.35 29.92 29.07
N GLY A 87 -12.32 29.31 27.88
CA GLY A 87 -12.03 29.96 26.61
C GLY A 87 -13.15 29.69 25.61
N ARG A 88 -14.01 30.69 25.45
CA ARG A 88 -15.05 30.94 24.43
C ARG A 88 -15.13 29.96 23.24
N GLY A 89 -16.37 29.58 22.92
CA GLY A 89 -16.74 29.00 21.64
C GLY A 89 -16.17 29.81 20.46
N GLY A 90 -15.15 29.24 19.84
CA GLY A 90 -14.65 29.64 18.54
C GLY A 90 -15.21 28.70 17.50
N SER A 91 -15.82 29.24 16.46
CA SER A 91 -16.01 28.54 15.19
C SER A 91 -14.66 27.95 14.76
N SER A 92 -14.48 26.64 14.92
CA SER A 92 -13.24 25.97 14.54
C SER A 92 -13.17 25.96 13.01
N ARG A 93 -12.62 27.02 12.41
CA ARG A 93 -11.96 26.87 11.12
C ARG A 93 -10.90 25.80 11.34
N LYS A 94 -11.13 24.59 10.81
CA LYS A 94 -10.09 23.55 10.78
C LYS A 94 -8.89 24.16 10.07
N GLU A 95 -7.82 24.43 10.80
CA GLU A 95 -6.58 24.90 10.20
C GLU A 95 -6.13 23.84 9.19
N LYS A 96 -5.83 24.32 7.99
CA LYS A 96 -5.39 23.46 6.88
C LYS A 96 -3.96 23.04 7.18
N LEU A 97 -3.69 21.74 7.17
CA LEU A 97 -2.34 21.23 7.34
C LEU A 97 -1.47 21.54 6.11
N PHE A 98 -0.19 21.77 6.34
CA PHE A 98 0.86 22.01 5.37
C PHE A 98 1.92 20.90 5.44
N LEU A 99 2.85 20.90 4.48
CA LEU A 99 3.95 19.93 4.45
C LEU A 99 4.81 20.00 5.72
N GLN A 100 4.99 21.21 6.27
CA GLN A 100 5.68 21.44 7.54
C GLN A 100 5.04 20.67 8.70
N ASP A 101 3.71 20.69 8.81
CA ASP A 101 3.01 19.99 9.90
C ASP A 101 3.22 18.47 9.81
N ILE A 102 3.30 17.92 8.59
CA ILE A 102 3.62 16.50 8.38
C ILE A 102 5.04 16.18 8.86
N ALA A 103 6.01 17.05 8.52
CA ALA A 103 7.40 16.88 8.97
C ALA A 103 7.49 16.93 10.50
N GLU A 104 6.79 17.88 11.14
CA GLU A 104 6.75 18.02 12.59
C GLU A 104 6.11 16.81 13.28
N LEU A 105 5.02 16.27 12.72
CA LEU A 105 4.39 15.04 13.23
C LEU A 105 5.34 13.82 13.19
N ILE A 106 6.15 13.71 12.14
CA ILE A 106 7.15 12.65 12.01
C ILE A 106 8.32 12.88 12.99
N GLN A 107 8.85 14.10 13.07
CA GLN A 107 9.97 14.46 13.95
C GLN A 107 9.61 14.29 15.44
N ALA A 108 8.41 14.72 15.83
CA ALA A 108 7.87 14.54 17.17
C ALA A 108 7.51 13.08 17.51
N ARG A 109 7.69 12.14 16.57
CA ARG A 109 7.27 10.74 16.69
C ARG A 109 5.78 10.60 17.04
N ALA A 110 4.96 11.58 16.65
CA ALA A 110 3.50 11.50 16.76
C ALA A 110 2.92 10.53 15.71
N CYS A 111 3.63 10.36 14.60
CA CYS A 111 3.39 9.31 13.61
C CYS A 111 4.59 8.34 13.57
N GLN A 112 4.33 7.05 13.80
CA GLN A 112 5.36 6.00 13.83
C GLN A 112 5.01 4.78 12.99
N ARG A 113 3.81 4.76 12.40
CA ARG A 113 3.27 3.67 11.59
C ARG A 113 2.82 4.22 10.25
N VAL A 114 3.82 4.65 9.48
CA VAL A 114 3.60 5.26 8.18
C VAL A 114 3.30 4.16 7.16
N VAL A 115 2.13 4.23 6.53
CA VAL A 115 1.85 3.46 5.32
C VAL A 115 2.16 4.34 4.13
N VAL A 116 2.84 3.77 3.13
CA VAL A 116 3.19 4.46 1.89
C VAL A 116 2.52 3.73 0.73
N MET A 117 1.86 4.47 -0.15
CA MET A 117 1.33 3.98 -1.43
C MET A 117 2.08 4.68 -2.57
N VAL A 118 2.64 3.90 -3.50
CA VAL A 118 3.40 4.45 -4.62
C VAL A 118 2.97 3.85 -5.96
N GLY A 119 3.18 4.62 -7.03
CA GLY A 119 2.99 4.16 -8.40
C GLY A 119 4.11 4.63 -9.32
N ALA A 120 3.89 4.51 -10.63
CA ALA A 120 4.96 4.62 -11.62
C ALA A 120 5.67 5.99 -11.65
N GLY A 121 5.02 7.04 -11.14
CA GLY A 121 5.59 8.37 -11.03
C GLY A 121 6.90 8.41 -10.24
N ILE A 122 7.08 7.53 -9.24
CA ILE A 122 8.32 7.48 -8.45
C ILE A 122 9.52 6.91 -9.23
N SER A 123 9.26 6.15 -10.29
CA SER A 123 10.29 5.49 -11.12
C SER A 123 10.65 6.29 -12.37
N THR A 124 9.90 7.36 -12.68
CA THR A 124 10.21 8.25 -13.81
C THR A 124 11.61 8.89 -13.74
N PRO A 125 12.11 9.34 -12.56
CA PRO A 125 13.48 9.86 -12.45
C PRO A 125 14.56 8.78 -12.63
N SER A 126 14.19 7.49 -12.51
CA SER A 126 15.07 6.36 -12.80
C SER A 126 15.11 6.00 -14.29
N GLY A 127 14.40 6.74 -15.16
CA GLY A 127 14.34 6.48 -16.59
C GLY A 127 13.30 5.43 -17.00
N ILE A 128 12.43 5.01 -16.09
CA ILE A 128 11.30 4.12 -16.38
C ILE A 128 10.09 4.99 -16.72
N PRO A 129 9.55 4.92 -17.95
CA PRO A 129 8.36 5.70 -18.28
C PRO A 129 7.19 5.25 -17.41
N ASP A 130 6.33 6.19 -17.02
CA ASP A 130 5.04 5.81 -16.43
C ASP A 130 4.11 5.23 -17.51
N PHE A 131 2.91 4.80 -17.14
CA PHE A 131 1.98 4.23 -18.11
C PHE A 131 1.24 5.30 -18.95
N ARG A 132 0.86 6.40 -18.30
CA ARG A 132 -0.23 7.29 -18.75
C ARG A 132 0.18 8.70 -19.14
N SER A 133 1.41 9.14 -18.86
CA SER A 133 1.83 10.50 -19.20
C SER A 133 1.76 10.70 -20.72
N PRO A 134 1.19 11.82 -21.18
CA PRO A 134 1.14 12.11 -22.61
C PRO A 134 2.55 12.13 -23.21
N ARG A 135 2.72 11.49 -24.38
CA ARG A 135 3.97 11.41 -25.17
C ARG A 135 5.10 10.57 -24.57
N SER A 136 5.32 10.61 -23.27
CA SER A 136 6.40 9.84 -22.60
C SER A 136 5.94 8.52 -21.98
N GLY A 137 4.64 8.38 -21.71
CA GLY A 137 4.08 7.18 -21.09
C GLY A 137 4.12 5.98 -22.02
N LEU A 138 4.27 4.79 -21.44
CA LEU A 138 4.38 3.52 -22.14
C LEU A 138 3.29 3.37 -23.21
N TYR A 139 2.03 3.65 -22.85
CA TYR A 139 0.87 3.50 -23.75
C TYR A 139 0.94 4.37 -25.00
N SER A 140 1.63 5.51 -24.96
CA SER A 140 1.84 6.35 -26.15
C SER A 140 2.81 5.73 -27.15
N ASN A 141 3.67 4.82 -26.69
CA ASN A 141 4.76 4.22 -27.47
C ASN A 141 4.48 2.75 -27.86
N LEU A 142 3.32 2.21 -27.53
CA LEU A 142 2.96 0.81 -27.84
C LEU A 142 2.43 0.60 -29.27
N GLN A 143 2.36 1.64 -30.11
CA GLN A 143 1.84 1.53 -31.49
C GLN A 143 2.59 0.49 -32.33
N GLN A 144 3.85 0.20 -32.00
CA GLN A 144 4.66 -0.82 -32.67
C GLN A 144 4.20 -2.28 -32.42
N TYR A 145 3.35 -2.52 -31.43
CA TYR A 145 2.98 -3.86 -30.97
C TYR A 145 1.68 -4.42 -31.56
N ASP A 146 1.05 -3.74 -32.52
CA ASP A 146 -0.22 -4.12 -33.16
C ASP A 146 -1.28 -4.56 -32.13
N LEU A 147 -1.46 -3.73 -31.11
CA LEU A 147 -2.41 -3.95 -30.03
C LEU A 147 -3.78 -3.36 -30.39
N PRO A 148 -4.90 -4.00 -30.01
CA PRO A 148 -6.23 -3.43 -30.23
C PRO A 148 -6.43 -2.12 -29.44
N TYR A 149 -5.79 -2.01 -28.27
CA TYR A 149 -5.66 -0.83 -27.43
C TYR A 149 -4.48 -1.03 -26.46
N PRO A 150 -3.87 0.03 -25.91
CA PRO A 150 -2.62 -0.07 -25.16
C PRO A 150 -2.65 -1.02 -23.95
N GLU A 151 -3.77 -1.04 -23.21
CA GLU A 151 -3.95 -1.85 -22.00
C GLU A 151 -3.95 -3.36 -22.29
N ALA A 152 -4.25 -3.77 -23.52
CA ALA A 152 -4.33 -5.18 -23.92
C ALA A 152 -3.02 -5.94 -23.65
N ILE A 153 -1.86 -5.27 -23.67
CA ILE A 153 -0.57 -5.90 -23.35
C ILE A 153 -0.52 -6.49 -21.93
N PHE A 154 -1.35 -5.97 -21.02
CA PHE A 154 -1.48 -6.43 -19.65
C PHE A 154 -2.81 -7.15 -19.38
N GLU A 155 -3.54 -7.59 -20.40
CA GLU A 155 -4.74 -8.40 -20.23
C GLU A 155 -4.44 -9.90 -20.39
N LEU A 156 -4.95 -10.71 -19.45
CA LEU A 156 -4.68 -12.15 -19.48
C LEU A 156 -5.25 -12.83 -20.74
N ALA A 157 -6.40 -12.35 -21.23
CA ALA A 157 -7.03 -12.87 -22.44
C ALA A 157 -6.17 -12.62 -23.68
N PHE A 158 -5.68 -11.37 -23.85
CA PHE A 158 -4.77 -11.02 -24.94
C PHE A 158 -3.44 -11.78 -24.82
N PHE A 159 -2.84 -11.85 -23.63
CA PHE A 159 -1.61 -12.59 -23.39
C PHE A 159 -1.70 -14.07 -23.76
N SER A 160 -2.84 -14.70 -23.46
CA SER A 160 -3.10 -16.10 -23.79
C SER A 160 -3.18 -16.33 -25.30
N HIS A 161 -3.64 -15.31 -26.05
CA HIS A 161 -3.69 -15.34 -27.52
C HIS A 161 -2.33 -15.00 -28.15
N ASN A 162 -1.71 -13.90 -27.72
CA ASN A 162 -0.43 -13.41 -28.21
C ASN A 162 0.44 -12.88 -27.06
N PRO A 163 1.33 -13.70 -26.49
CA PRO A 163 2.20 -13.29 -25.38
C PRO A 163 3.42 -12.48 -25.83
N LYS A 164 3.71 -12.41 -27.14
CA LYS A 164 4.95 -11.85 -27.68
C LYS A 164 5.12 -10.36 -27.34
N PRO A 165 4.12 -9.47 -27.50
CA PRO A 165 4.25 -8.06 -27.14
C PRO A 165 4.71 -7.84 -25.70
N PHE A 166 4.11 -8.57 -24.76
CA PHE A 166 4.50 -8.47 -23.35
C PHE A 166 5.95 -8.90 -23.12
N PHE A 167 6.39 -10.02 -23.70
CA PHE A 167 7.77 -10.49 -23.52
C PHE A 167 8.80 -9.58 -24.20
N THR A 168 8.46 -8.96 -25.33
CA THR A 168 9.30 -7.93 -25.95
C THR A 168 9.44 -6.70 -25.04
N LEU A 169 8.34 -6.21 -24.49
CA LEU A 169 8.37 -5.13 -23.50
C LEU A 169 9.17 -5.53 -22.24
N ALA A 170 8.96 -6.74 -21.73
CA ALA A 170 9.68 -7.23 -20.54
C ALA A 170 11.19 -7.31 -20.78
N LYS A 171 11.62 -7.71 -21.98
CA LYS A 171 13.03 -7.69 -22.39
C LYS A 171 13.60 -6.28 -22.36
N GLU A 172 12.89 -5.30 -22.95
CA GLU A 172 13.32 -3.90 -22.97
C GLU A 172 13.49 -3.33 -21.57
N LEU A 173 12.56 -3.64 -20.65
CA LEU A 173 12.62 -3.19 -19.26
C LEU A 173 13.76 -3.87 -18.49
N TYR A 174 13.97 -5.17 -18.71
CA TYR A 174 15.00 -5.93 -18.01
C TYR A 174 16.42 -5.52 -18.41
N LEU A 175 16.67 -5.29 -19.71
CA LEU A 175 18.00 -4.95 -20.22
C LEU A 175 18.50 -3.56 -19.79
N ARG A 176 17.62 -2.69 -19.30
CA ARG A 176 17.95 -1.29 -19.01
C ARG A 176 18.57 -1.05 -17.63
N ASN A 177 18.80 -2.09 -16.81
CA ASN A 177 19.48 -2.03 -15.51
C ASN A 177 19.14 -0.76 -14.70
N TYR A 178 17.84 -0.51 -14.55
CA TYR A 178 17.35 0.66 -13.85
C TYR A 178 17.79 0.68 -12.39
N ARG A 179 18.07 1.87 -11.87
CA ARG A 179 18.54 2.06 -10.49
C ARG A 179 17.52 2.83 -9.66
N PRO A 180 17.39 2.54 -8.36
CA PRO A 180 16.57 3.35 -7.47
C PRO A 180 17.09 4.78 -7.44
N ASN A 181 16.16 5.74 -7.37
CA ASN A 181 16.47 7.17 -7.21
C ASN A 181 16.21 7.62 -5.75
N ILE A 182 16.42 8.92 -5.51
CA ILE A 182 16.25 9.58 -4.20
C ILE A 182 14.92 9.27 -3.49
N ILE A 183 13.82 9.11 -4.23
CA ILE A 183 12.50 8.79 -3.67
C ILE A 183 12.52 7.39 -3.03
N HIS A 184 13.12 6.41 -3.72
CA HIS A 184 13.23 5.04 -3.22
C HIS A 184 14.12 4.97 -1.97
N TYR A 185 15.19 5.77 -1.95
CA TYR A 185 16.08 5.86 -0.79
C TYR A 185 15.46 6.64 0.37
N PHE A 186 14.56 7.60 0.12
CA PHE A 186 13.74 8.21 1.16
C PHE A 186 12.84 7.18 1.84
N LEU A 187 12.19 6.29 1.07
CA LEU A 187 11.39 5.19 1.62
C LEU A 187 12.25 4.22 2.44
N ARG A 188 13.47 3.95 1.98
CA ARG A 188 14.46 3.17 2.72
C ARG A 188 14.87 3.85 4.02
N LEU A 189 15.10 5.16 4.01
CA LEU A 189 15.46 5.91 5.21
C LEU A 189 14.30 5.93 6.22
N LEU A 190 13.05 6.01 5.74
CA LEU A 190 11.86 5.88 6.57
C LEU A 190 11.79 4.49 7.24
N HIS A 191 12.19 3.43 6.53
CA HIS A 191 12.34 2.09 7.09
C HIS A 191 13.45 2.01 8.14
N ASP A 192 14.66 2.49 7.81
CA ASP A 192 15.83 2.44 8.69
C ASP A 192 15.60 3.23 9.99
N LYS A 193 14.78 4.29 9.96
CA LYS A 193 14.35 5.08 11.13
C LYS A 193 13.20 4.45 11.93
N GLY A 194 12.72 3.27 11.53
CA GLY A 194 11.68 2.50 12.23
C GLY A 194 10.27 3.07 12.08
N LEU A 195 10.01 3.90 11.07
CA LEU A 195 8.73 4.60 10.88
C LEU A 195 7.82 3.93 9.83
N LEU A 196 8.40 3.19 8.88
CA LEU A 196 7.65 2.51 7.83
C LEU A 196 6.89 1.29 8.40
N LEU A 197 5.56 1.38 8.44
CA LEU A 197 4.71 0.22 8.69
C LEU A 197 4.70 -0.70 7.47
N ARG A 198 4.33 -0.17 6.30
CA ARG A 198 4.29 -0.90 5.02
C ARG A 198 4.41 0.03 3.82
N LEU A 199 5.08 -0.45 2.79
CA LEU A 199 5.10 0.10 1.45
C LEU A 199 4.23 -0.73 0.52
N TYR A 200 3.16 -0.13 -0.01
CA TYR A 200 2.32 -0.68 -1.06
C TYR A 200 2.74 -0.05 -2.39
N THR A 201 3.19 -0.87 -3.34
CA THR A 201 3.61 -0.39 -4.67
C THR A 201 2.72 -0.98 -5.76
N GLN A 202 2.36 -0.15 -6.74
CA GLN A 202 1.76 -0.57 -8.01
C GLN A 202 2.82 -0.93 -9.05
N ASN A 203 4.09 -0.62 -8.78
CA ASN A 203 5.18 -0.84 -9.71
C ASN A 203 5.56 -2.31 -9.74
N ILE A 204 6.12 -2.71 -10.88
CA ILE A 204 6.62 -4.06 -11.15
C ILE A 204 8.12 -4.05 -11.44
N ASP A 205 8.76 -2.88 -11.40
CA ASP A 205 10.18 -2.68 -11.72
C ASP A 205 11.12 -3.24 -10.64
N GLY A 206 10.63 -3.39 -9.40
CA GLY A 206 11.37 -3.97 -8.28
C GLY A 206 12.38 -3.02 -7.63
N LEU A 207 12.38 -1.73 -7.97
CA LEU A 207 13.34 -0.75 -7.44
C LEU A 207 13.20 -0.55 -5.92
N GLU A 208 12.04 -0.83 -5.34
CA GLU A 208 11.85 -0.83 -3.89
C GLU A 208 12.67 -1.94 -3.20
N ARG A 209 12.77 -3.12 -3.83
CA ARG A 209 13.64 -4.19 -3.32
C ARG A 209 15.10 -3.81 -3.48
N VAL A 210 15.46 -3.24 -4.64
CA VAL A 210 16.84 -2.84 -4.93
C VAL A 210 17.32 -1.72 -4.00
N SER A 211 16.43 -0.81 -3.56
CA SER A 211 16.78 0.20 -2.54
C SER A 211 16.94 -0.39 -1.12
N GLY A 212 16.62 -1.67 -0.94
CA GLY A 212 16.79 -2.42 0.29
C GLY A 212 15.58 -2.42 1.21
N ILE A 213 14.37 -2.17 0.70
CA ILE A 213 13.14 -2.43 1.47
C ILE A 213 13.02 -3.94 1.66
N PRO A 214 12.93 -4.44 2.91
CA PRO A 214 12.78 -5.88 3.13
C PRO A 214 11.41 -6.36 2.65
N ALA A 215 11.34 -7.61 2.19
CA ALA A 215 10.09 -8.22 1.71
C ALA A 215 8.96 -8.17 2.74
N SER A 216 9.30 -8.22 4.04
CA SER A 216 8.34 -8.07 5.14
C SER A 216 7.72 -6.67 5.22
N ARG A 217 8.32 -5.63 4.65
CA ARG A 217 7.77 -4.27 4.60
C ARG A 217 7.13 -3.92 3.26
N LEU A 218 7.21 -4.80 2.26
CA LEU A 218 6.77 -4.54 0.90
C LEU A 218 5.53 -5.37 0.52
N VAL A 219 4.56 -4.69 -0.08
CA VAL A 219 3.42 -5.28 -0.80
C VAL A 219 3.47 -4.80 -2.24
N GLU A 220 3.92 -5.70 -3.12
CA GLU A 220 3.87 -5.51 -4.58
C GLU A 220 2.46 -5.84 -5.05
N ALA A 221 1.58 -4.83 -5.04
CA ALA A 221 0.15 -5.03 -5.29
C ALA A 221 -0.13 -5.56 -6.70
N HIS A 222 0.71 -5.21 -7.68
CA HIS A 222 0.63 -5.71 -9.04
C HIS A 222 1.66 -6.79 -9.35
N GLY A 223 2.23 -7.42 -8.31
CA GLY A 223 3.21 -8.48 -8.46
C GLY A 223 4.59 -7.97 -8.88
N SER A 224 5.46 -8.88 -9.31
CA SER A 224 6.84 -8.53 -9.71
C SER A 224 7.46 -9.56 -10.64
N PHE A 225 8.58 -9.19 -11.27
CA PHE A 225 9.41 -10.11 -12.06
C PHE A 225 10.28 -11.06 -11.22
N ALA A 226 10.18 -11.03 -9.89
CA ALA A 226 11.04 -11.85 -9.03
C ALA A 226 10.75 -13.36 -9.13
N SER A 227 9.50 -13.71 -9.47
CA SER A 227 9.04 -15.07 -9.69
C SER A 227 8.13 -15.14 -10.92
N ALA A 228 7.90 -16.35 -11.39
CA ALA A 228 7.08 -16.64 -12.54
C ALA A 228 6.32 -17.97 -12.32
N THR A 229 5.15 -18.10 -12.94
CA THR A 229 4.28 -19.27 -12.77
C THR A 229 3.86 -19.82 -14.14
N CYS A 230 3.92 -21.14 -14.30
CA CYS A 230 3.35 -21.79 -15.48
C CYS A 230 1.83 -21.54 -15.54
N THR A 231 1.34 -21.04 -16.67
CA THR A 231 -0.08 -20.74 -16.87
C THR A 231 -0.97 -21.98 -16.90
N VAL A 232 -0.40 -23.17 -17.13
CA VAL A 232 -1.13 -24.44 -17.22
C VAL A 232 -1.06 -25.23 -15.91
N CYS A 233 0.13 -25.71 -15.52
CA CYS A 233 0.26 -26.59 -14.35
C CYS A 233 0.50 -25.83 -13.03
N ARG A 234 0.55 -24.49 -13.07
CA ARG A 234 0.79 -23.62 -11.90
C ARG A 234 2.10 -23.87 -11.17
N ARG A 235 3.06 -24.56 -11.80
CA ARG A 235 4.40 -24.76 -11.25
C ARG A 235 5.11 -23.40 -11.11
N PRO A 236 5.60 -23.05 -9.91
CA PRO A 236 6.38 -21.83 -9.72
C PRO A 236 7.80 -21.99 -10.28
N SER A 237 8.38 -20.87 -10.67
CA SER A 237 9.73 -20.73 -11.19
C SER A 237 10.35 -19.43 -10.64
N PRO A 238 11.64 -19.43 -10.27
CA PRO A 238 12.38 -18.18 -10.13
C PRO A 238 12.25 -17.32 -11.38
N GLY A 239 12.06 -16.01 -11.21
CA GLY A 239 11.94 -15.08 -12.35
C GLY A 239 13.24 -15.02 -13.18
N LYS A 240 14.39 -15.24 -12.53
CA LYS A 240 15.67 -15.32 -13.24
C LYS A 240 15.72 -16.43 -14.30
N ASP A 241 14.96 -17.50 -14.12
CA ASP A 241 15.02 -18.68 -14.99
C ASP A 241 14.31 -18.42 -16.32
N ILE A 242 13.36 -17.47 -16.38
CA ILE A 242 12.67 -17.11 -17.63
C ILE A 242 13.48 -16.13 -18.48
N TRP A 243 14.43 -15.39 -17.89
CA TRP A 243 15.18 -14.35 -18.61
C TRP A 243 16.09 -14.91 -19.70
N ALA A 244 16.59 -16.13 -19.54
CA ALA A 244 17.38 -16.78 -20.60
C ALA A 244 16.58 -16.88 -21.92
N ASP A 245 15.31 -17.26 -21.84
CA ASP A 245 14.43 -17.33 -23.01
C ASP A 245 14.04 -15.93 -23.50
N VAL A 246 13.62 -15.05 -22.59
CA VAL A 246 13.19 -13.69 -22.94
C VAL A 246 14.30 -12.89 -23.64
N SER A 247 15.55 -12.98 -23.17
CA SER A 247 16.69 -12.29 -23.79
C SER A 247 16.97 -12.76 -25.22
N MET A 248 16.65 -14.01 -25.55
CA MET A 248 16.77 -14.61 -26.89
C MET A 248 15.50 -14.46 -27.74
N ASP A 249 14.56 -13.59 -27.35
CA ASP A 249 13.27 -13.39 -28.02
C ASP A 249 12.41 -14.67 -28.09
N ARG A 250 12.61 -15.59 -27.14
CA ARG A 250 11.83 -16.83 -26.99
C ARG A 250 10.79 -16.67 -25.89
N ILE A 251 9.61 -17.25 -26.13
CA ILE A 251 8.55 -17.33 -25.11
C ILE A 251 8.93 -18.41 -24.10
N PRO A 252 9.08 -18.10 -22.80
CA PRO A 252 9.44 -19.07 -21.77
C PRO A 252 8.41 -20.21 -21.67
N ARG A 253 8.90 -21.45 -21.67
CA ARG A 253 8.05 -22.66 -21.63
C ARG A 253 8.34 -23.51 -20.39
N CYS A 254 7.27 -24.08 -19.83
CA CYS A 254 7.38 -24.95 -18.67
C CYS A 254 8.08 -26.26 -19.08
N PRO A 255 9.11 -26.70 -18.35
CA PRO A 255 9.84 -27.92 -18.68
C PRO A 255 9.02 -29.21 -18.46
N VAL A 256 7.83 -29.12 -17.85
CA VAL A 256 6.97 -30.28 -17.56
C VAL A 256 5.82 -30.40 -18.55
N CYS A 257 5.06 -29.32 -18.76
CA CYS A 257 3.81 -29.37 -19.54
C CYS A 257 3.82 -28.45 -20.76
N THR A 258 4.95 -27.82 -21.09
CA THR A 258 5.15 -26.90 -22.23
C THR A 258 4.22 -25.68 -22.26
N GLY A 259 3.42 -25.47 -21.21
CA GLY A 259 2.67 -24.24 -20.99
C GLY A 259 3.58 -23.02 -20.87
N ILE A 260 3.06 -21.84 -21.18
CA ILE A 260 3.82 -20.58 -21.06
C ILE A 260 4.14 -20.33 -19.58
N VAL A 261 5.35 -19.88 -19.28
CA VAL A 261 5.72 -19.41 -17.94
C VAL A 261 5.62 -17.88 -17.92
N LYS A 262 4.61 -17.36 -17.21
CA LYS A 262 4.35 -15.92 -17.11
C LYS A 262 5.00 -15.39 -15.83
N PRO A 263 5.69 -14.23 -15.86
CA PRO A 263 6.06 -13.53 -14.63
C PRO A 263 4.85 -13.33 -13.71
N ASP A 264 5.08 -13.33 -12.40
CA ASP A 264 4.04 -13.14 -11.38
C ASP A 264 3.64 -11.65 -11.25
N ILE A 265 3.46 -10.99 -12.38
CA ILE A 265 2.84 -9.67 -12.52
C ILE A 265 1.34 -9.86 -12.70
N VAL A 266 0.55 -9.06 -12.02
CA VAL A 266 -0.91 -9.12 -12.10
C VAL A 266 -1.37 -8.48 -13.39
N PHE A 267 -2.02 -9.27 -14.24
CA PHE A 267 -2.68 -8.77 -15.44
C PHE A 267 -4.12 -8.37 -15.12
N PHE A 268 -4.73 -7.52 -15.94
CA PHE A 268 -6.16 -7.25 -15.88
C PHE A 268 -6.93 -8.57 -16.01
N GLY A 269 -7.87 -8.77 -15.08
CA GLY A 269 -8.62 -10.02 -14.93
C GLY A 269 -8.01 -11.03 -13.95
N GLU A 270 -6.78 -10.82 -13.46
CA GLU A 270 -6.17 -11.66 -12.43
C GLU A 270 -6.49 -11.16 -11.01
N ALA A 271 -6.48 -12.09 -10.04
CA ALA A 271 -6.56 -11.75 -8.63
C ALA A 271 -5.25 -11.11 -8.16
N LEU A 272 -5.35 -10.11 -7.27
CA LEU A 272 -4.18 -9.53 -6.63
C LEU A 272 -3.45 -10.55 -5.73
N PRO A 273 -2.15 -10.34 -5.44
CA PRO A 273 -1.37 -11.28 -4.63
C PRO A 273 -1.91 -11.38 -3.21
N GLN A 274 -1.75 -12.55 -2.59
CA GLN A 274 -2.19 -12.81 -1.21
C GLN A 274 -1.68 -11.76 -0.20
N ARG A 275 -0.44 -11.28 -0.37
CA ARG A 275 0.15 -10.23 0.48
C ARG A 275 -0.64 -8.93 0.48
N PHE A 276 -1.40 -8.65 -0.58
CA PHE A 276 -2.27 -7.48 -0.64
C PHE A 276 -3.31 -7.46 0.48
N LEU A 277 -3.73 -8.62 1.02
CA LEU A 277 -4.69 -8.68 2.14
C LEU A 277 -4.16 -8.09 3.45
N LEU A 278 -2.86 -7.84 3.59
CA LEU A 278 -2.30 -7.15 4.74
C LEU A 278 -2.91 -5.75 4.94
N HIS A 279 -3.51 -5.18 3.88
CA HIS A 279 -4.17 -3.87 3.97
C HIS A 279 -5.29 -3.84 5.02
N VAL A 280 -5.92 -4.99 5.30
CA VAL A 280 -6.99 -5.12 6.30
C VAL A 280 -6.49 -4.80 7.71
N VAL A 281 -5.20 -5.01 7.98
CA VAL A 281 -4.57 -4.70 9.27
C VAL A 281 -3.80 -3.38 9.20
N ASP A 282 -3.04 -3.16 8.13
CA ASP A 282 -2.12 -2.03 8.03
C ASP A 282 -2.86 -0.69 8.01
N PHE A 283 -3.93 -0.55 7.22
CA PHE A 283 -4.63 0.73 7.03
C PHE A 283 -5.39 1.19 8.28
N PRO A 284 -6.11 0.31 9.01
CA PRO A 284 -6.66 0.68 10.31
C PRO A 284 -5.60 1.04 11.35
N MET A 285 -4.38 0.53 11.25
CA MET A 285 -3.28 0.79 12.21
C MET A 285 -2.48 2.05 11.90
N ALA A 286 -2.42 2.45 10.63
CA ALA A 286 -1.66 3.60 10.16
C ALA A 286 -1.98 4.89 10.92
N ASP A 287 -0.94 5.67 11.21
CA ASP A 287 -1.05 7.01 11.80
C ASP A 287 -0.68 8.14 10.83
N LEU A 288 -0.07 7.80 9.69
CA LEU A 288 0.18 8.68 8.55
C LEU A 288 0.10 7.86 7.25
N LEU A 289 -0.50 8.44 6.21
CA LEU A 289 -0.50 7.88 4.86
C LEU A 289 0.26 8.79 3.90
N LEU A 290 1.31 8.27 3.27
CA LEU A 290 2.02 8.94 2.18
C LEU A 290 1.60 8.34 0.84
N ILE A 291 1.26 9.18 -0.14
CA ILE A 291 0.89 8.77 -1.49
C ILE A 291 1.78 9.50 -2.49
N LEU A 292 2.61 8.75 -3.22
CA LEU A 292 3.64 9.32 -4.09
C LEU A 292 3.50 8.81 -5.52
N GLY A 293 3.49 9.72 -6.49
CA GLY A 293 3.66 9.37 -7.91
C GLY A 293 2.63 8.36 -8.48
N THR A 294 1.35 8.50 -8.16
CA THR A 294 0.28 7.63 -8.69
C THR A 294 -0.93 8.45 -9.12
N SER A 295 -1.65 8.01 -10.17
CA SER A 295 -2.92 8.63 -10.59
C SER A 295 -4.12 8.19 -9.74
N LEU A 296 -3.97 7.15 -8.91
CA LEU A 296 -5.08 6.54 -8.16
C LEU A 296 -6.30 6.20 -9.03
N GLU A 297 -6.08 5.69 -10.25
CA GLU A 297 -7.16 5.31 -11.18
C GLU A 297 -7.46 3.80 -11.19
N VAL A 298 -6.54 2.98 -10.69
CA VAL A 298 -6.64 1.52 -10.77
C VAL A 298 -7.10 0.94 -9.43
N GLU A 299 -8.25 0.28 -9.46
CA GLU A 299 -8.80 -0.44 -8.31
C GLU A 299 -8.24 -1.87 -8.20
N PRO A 300 -8.22 -2.47 -6.99
CA PRO A 300 -8.66 -1.93 -5.69
C PRO A 300 -7.63 -1.01 -5.00
N PHE A 301 -6.51 -0.70 -5.66
CA PHE A 301 -5.41 0.07 -5.05
C PHE A 301 -5.83 1.51 -4.74
N ALA A 302 -6.55 2.17 -5.65
CA ALA A 302 -7.01 3.54 -5.48
C ALA A 302 -7.85 3.72 -4.21
N SER A 303 -8.80 2.81 -3.96
CA SER A 303 -9.68 2.87 -2.79
C SER A 303 -8.96 2.67 -1.46
N LEU A 304 -7.73 2.12 -1.43
CA LEU A 304 -6.93 2.05 -0.20
C LEU A 304 -6.60 3.43 0.36
N SER A 305 -6.52 4.46 -0.49
CA SER A 305 -6.29 5.83 -0.02
C SER A 305 -7.37 6.33 0.93
N GLU A 306 -8.56 5.73 0.93
CA GLU A 306 -9.65 6.03 1.85
C GLU A 306 -9.74 5.10 3.06
N ALA A 307 -8.98 4.00 3.08
CA ALA A 307 -9.08 2.95 4.10
C ALA A 307 -8.45 3.31 5.45
N VAL A 308 -7.63 4.37 5.52
CA VAL A 308 -7.14 4.92 6.79
C VAL A 308 -8.25 5.66 7.54
N ARG A 309 -8.16 5.69 8.87
CA ARG A 309 -9.11 6.40 9.75
C ARG A 309 -9.25 7.87 9.33
N SER A 310 -10.42 8.46 9.58
CA SER A 310 -10.71 9.84 9.17
C SER A 310 -9.83 10.91 9.84
N SER A 311 -9.20 10.58 10.97
CA SER A 311 -8.27 11.47 11.68
C SER A 311 -6.83 11.38 11.18
N VAL A 312 -6.50 10.37 10.37
CA VAL A 312 -5.13 10.15 9.88
C VAL A 312 -4.82 11.19 8.81
N PRO A 313 -3.71 11.94 8.93
CA PRO A 313 -3.23 12.79 7.84
C PRO A 313 -2.86 11.97 6.61
N ARG A 314 -3.18 12.51 5.45
CA ARG A 314 -2.77 11.92 4.16
C ARG A 314 -1.98 12.97 3.38
N LEU A 315 -0.74 12.65 3.03
CA LEU A 315 0.11 13.50 2.21
C LEU A 315 0.17 12.94 0.79
N LEU A 316 -0.27 13.72 -0.19
CA LEU A 316 -0.08 13.47 -1.61
C LEU A 316 1.13 14.28 -2.11
N ILE A 317 2.17 13.61 -2.61
CA ILE A 317 3.25 14.25 -3.39
C ILE A 317 3.14 13.71 -4.82
N ASN A 318 2.64 14.53 -5.73
CA ASN A 318 2.34 14.10 -7.09
C ASN A 318 2.34 15.28 -8.06
N ARG A 319 2.51 15.03 -9.35
CA ARG A 319 2.39 16.08 -10.37
C ARG A 319 1.01 16.73 -10.35
N ASP A 320 -0.03 15.90 -10.32
CA ASP A 320 -1.42 16.30 -10.48
C ASP A 320 -2.23 15.97 -9.22
N LEU A 321 -3.30 16.75 -8.96
CA LEU A 321 -4.27 16.44 -7.91
C LEU A 321 -5.16 15.27 -8.37
N VAL A 322 -5.19 14.18 -7.61
CA VAL A 322 -5.73 12.89 -8.09
C VAL A 322 -6.62 12.18 -7.07
N GLY A 323 -7.45 11.28 -7.57
CA GLY A 323 -8.26 10.38 -6.75
C GLY A 323 -9.10 11.11 -5.69
N PRO A 324 -9.33 10.50 -4.51
CA PRO A 324 -10.12 11.10 -3.45
C PRO A 324 -9.61 12.46 -2.96
N PHE A 325 -8.37 12.88 -3.24
CA PHE A 325 -7.91 14.23 -2.92
C PHE A 325 -8.59 15.31 -3.77
N ALA A 326 -8.96 14.96 -5.01
CA ALA A 326 -9.67 15.86 -5.91
C ALA A 326 -11.18 15.90 -5.61
N TRP A 327 -11.81 14.74 -5.42
CA TRP A 327 -13.28 14.63 -5.37
C TRP A 327 -13.86 14.35 -3.97
N ARG A 328 -13.03 14.01 -2.97
CA ARG A 328 -13.46 13.78 -1.57
C ARG A 328 -12.37 14.16 -0.54
N PRO A 329 -11.95 15.44 -0.50
CA PRO A 329 -10.87 15.86 0.38
C PRO A 329 -11.27 15.75 1.86
N ARG A 330 -10.29 15.41 2.71
CA ARG A 330 -10.39 15.44 4.17
C ARG A 330 -9.74 16.70 4.70
N GLY A 331 -10.16 17.14 5.89
CA GLY A 331 -9.52 18.29 6.56
C GLY A 331 -8.07 18.03 6.99
N THR A 332 -7.63 16.77 6.97
CA THR A 332 -6.27 16.33 7.32
C THR A 332 -5.42 16.02 6.07
N ASP A 333 -5.92 16.31 4.87
CA ASP A 333 -5.16 16.09 3.64
C ASP A 333 -4.16 17.23 3.40
N VAL A 334 -2.94 16.84 3.05
CA VAL A 334 -1.89 17.75 2.59
C VAL A 334 -1.53 17.36 1.17
N VAL A 335 -1.38 18.35 0.29
CA VAL A 335 -1.07 18.14 -1.11
C VAL A 335 0.14 18.99 -1.50
N GLN A 336 1.19 18.31 -1.95
CA GLN A 336 2.38 18.90 -2.54
C GLN A 336 2.39 18.58 -4.03
N LEU A 337 1.95 19.53 -4.85
CA LEU A 337 1.92 19.36 -6.30
C LEU A 337 3.27 19.74 -6.93
N GLY A 338 3.62 19.04 -8.01
CA GLY A 338 4.82 19.31 -8.79
C GLY A 338 5.66 18.07 -9.05
N ASP A 339 6.95 18.28 -9.32
CA ASP A 339 7.89 17.18 -9.47
C ASP A 339 8.02 16.38 -8.16
N VAL A 340 7.97 15.05 -8.27
CA VAL A 340 7.93 14.18 -7.09
C VAL A 340 9.28 14.17 -6.36
N VAL A 341 10.39 14.31 -7.08
CA VAL A 341 11.72 14.42 -6.47
C VAL A 341 11.79 15.68 -5.62
N GLN A 342 11.44 16.84 -6.19
CA GLN A 342 11.45 18.11 -5.45
C GLN A 342 10.53 18.08 -4.23
N GLY A 343 9.35 17.46 -4.34
CA GLY A 343 8.42 17.32 -3.22
C GLY A 343 8.98 16.45 -2.09
N VAL A 344 9.70 15.38 -2.44
CA VAL A 344 10.37 14.51 -1.45
C VAL A 344 11.59 15.23 -0.84
N GLU A 345 12.41 15.91 -1.64
CA GLU A 345 13.55 16.69 -1.15
C GLU A 345 13.10 17.79 -0.18
N ARG A 346 12.00 18.49 -0.50
CA ARG A 346 11.38 19.47 0.40
C ARG A 346 10.98 18.83 1.73
N LEU A 347 10.33 17.66 1.71
CA LEU A 347 9.96 16.96 2.94
C LEU A 347 11.21 16.52 3.74
N VAL A 348 12.23 16.02 3.06
CA VAL A 348 13.51 15.60 3.66
C VAL A 348 14.23 16.77 4.33
N GLU A 349 14.23 17.95 3.69
CA GLU A 349 14.78 19.19 4.25
C GLU A 349 14.05 19.57 5.54
N LEU A 350 12.71 19.59 5.53
CA LEU A 350 11.92 19.91 6.72
C LEU A 350 12.10 18.89 7.85
N LEU A 351 12.35 17.61 7.51
CA LEU A 351 12.68 16.56 8.45
C LEU A 351 14.10 16.68 9.03
N GLY A 352 14.98 17.48 8.42
CA GLY A 352 16.39 17.54 8.76
C GLY A 352 17.15 16.26 8.38
N TRP A 353 16.72 15.56 7.33
CA TRP A 353 17.29 14.26 6.91
C TRP A 353 18.16 14.37 5.64
N THR A 354 18.46 15.58 5.17
CA THR A 354 19.18 15.83 3.91
C THR A 354 20.53 15.12 3.85
N GLU A 355 21.37 15.30 4.87
CA GLU A 355 22.71 14.70 4.92
C GLU A 355 22.64 13.17 4.97
N GLU A 356 21.80 12.62 5.85
CA GLU A 356 21.61 11.16 5.98
C GLU A 356 21.13 10.52 4.66
N LEU A 357 20.23 11.20 3.95
CA LEU A 357 19.72 10.70 2.67
C LEU A 357 20.81 10.76 1.59
N GLN A 358 21.59 11.83 1.52
CA GLN A 358 22.70 11.97 0.59
C GLN A 358 23.76 10.87 0.83
N GLU A 359 24.12 10.62 2.08
CA GLU A 359 25.06 9.55 2.45
C GLU A 359 24.53 8.16 2.05
N LEU A 360 23.24 7.90 2.29
CA LEU A 360 22.60 6.65 1.88
C LEU A 360 22.64 6.47 0.35
N VAL A 361 22.25 7.50 -0.42
CA VAL A 361 22.25 7.46 -1.88
C VAL A 361 23.65 7.22 -2.42
N GLN A 362 24.64 7.94 -1.89
CA GLN A 362 26.04 7.79 -2.31
C GLN A 362 26.54 6.36 -2.05
N ARG A 363 26.35 5.87 -0.81
CA ARG A 363 26.77 4.52 -0.42
C ARG A 363 26.15 3.43 -1.28
N GLU A 364 24.85 3.49 -1.56
CA GLU A 364 24.18 2.46 -2.36
C GLU A 364 24.53 2.58 -3.86
N THR A 365 24.75 3.80 -4.36
CA THR A 365 25.22 4.02 -5.73
C THR A 365 26.63 3.45 -5.94
N ASP A 366 27.52 3.62 -4.97
CA ASP A 366 28.89 3.07 -5.01
C ASP A 366 28.90 1.55 -4.98
N LYS A 367 28.05 0.92 -4.17
CA LYS A 367 27.87 -0.54 -4.16
C LYS A 367 27.42 -1.06 -5.52
N LEU A 368 26.47 -0.38 -6.16
CA LEU A 368 25.98 -0.77 -7.48
C LEU A 368 27.05 -0.59 -8.56
N HIS A 369 27.86 0.48 -8.52
CA HIS A 369 29.01 0.62 -9.43
C HIS A 369 30.11 -0.41 -9.18
N GLY A 370 30.30 -0.85 -7.94
CA GLY A 370 31.26 -1.90 -7.60
C GLY A 370 30.85 -3.30 -8.09
N LEU A 371 29.56 -3.55 -8.31
CA LEU A 371 29.04 -4.80 -8.87
C LEU A 371 29.15 -4.89 -10.40
N ASP A 372 29.28 -3.73 -11.08
CA ASP A 372 29.43 -3.62 -12.53
C ASP A 372 30.91 -3.70 -12.99
N ARG A 373 31.87 -3.78 -12.05
CA ARG A 373 33.32 -3.95 -12.30
C ARG A 373 33.74 -5.37 -11.97
#